data_AF-A0A5J4K5X6-F1
#
_entry.id   AF-A0A5J4K5X6-F1
#
_cell.length_a   1.000
_cell.length_b   1.000
_cell.length_c   1.000
_cell.angle_alpha   90.00
_cell.angle_beta   90.00
_cell.angle_gamma   90.00
#
_symmetry.space_group_name_H-M   'P 1'
#
loop_
_entity.id
_entity.type
_entity.pdbx_description
1 polymer ?
#
loop_
_entity_poly.entity_id
_entity_poly.type
_entity_poly.pdbx_seq_one_letter_code
_entity_poly.pdbx_strand_id
1 'polypeptide(L)'
;MNALKSRATAWAGALGGLALLFMLVACGAATPSSGAAPNRTAVAATFASVVFKHMPTGTAQLIWTPQDHSLTVKVSMQGLVPGTSHPAHIHKGSCQHPGPVVYPLPMLRADEHGQASITAVFKGESEGIPATGWYINVHNGPTAVTAAQIQSISCGDISNPAGSSPKSRQQVNVALGEDIAPNQAIKGQAQLRLEERTLTIHVSVSGLAPDSTHDFQLHAGSCSSMGQLLYNLQPLKANARGEADASLTVKGIKAIPASGWYLVLYQASGASVEANSDIIACGDVVPAI
;
A
#
# COMPACT_ATOMS: atom_id res chain seq x y z
N MET A 1 29.07 -33.58 27.26
CA MET A 1 29.08 -34.57 28.36
C MET A 1 27.82 -34.39 29.18
N ASN A 2 26.78 -35.18 28.91
CA ASN A 2 25.93 -35.88 29.89
C ASN A 2 24.81 -36.58 29.13
N ALA A 3 24.72 -37.89 29.38
CA ALA A 3 24.04 -38.87 28.57
C ALA A 3 22.62 -39.19 29.08
N LEU A 4 21.77 -39.55 28.12
CA LEU A 4 20.67 -40.51 28.11
C LEU A 4 20.02 -40.97 29.42
N LYS A 5 18.68 -41.08 29.37
CA LYS A 5 17.97 -42.33 29.68
C LYS A 5 16.57 -42.35 29.04
N SER A 6 16.41 -43.21 28.04
CA SER A 6 15.12 -43.70 27.51
C SER A 6 14.73 -44.96 28.29
N ARG A 7 13.44 -45.13 28.61
CA ARG A 7 12.89 -46.35 29.21
C ARG A 7 11.92 -46.99 28.23
N ALA A 8 12.29 -48.18 27.76
CA ALA A 8 11.40 -49.13 27.12
C ALA A 8 10.83 -50.09 28.19
N THR A 9 9.59 -50.51 28.02
CA THR A 9 9.03 -51.69 28.69
C THR A 9 8.21 -52.48 27.68
N ALA A 10 8.69 -53.69 27.38
CA ALA A 10 7.98 -54.74 26.70
C ALA A 10 7.42 -55.71 27.76
N TRP A 11 6.20 -56.21 27.57
CA TRP A 11 5.68 -57.38 28.28
C TRP A 11 5.06 -58.34 27.26
N ALA A 12 5.49 -59.59 27.32
CA ALA A 12 5.00 -60.74 26.58
C ALA A 12 4.19 -61.64 27.52
N GLY A 13 3.23 -62.41 27.00
CA GLY A 13 2.62 -63.53 27.73
C GLY A 13 1.27 -63.97 27.17
N ALA A 14 1.25 -65.16 26.59
CA ALA A 14 0.14 -65.82 25.91
C ALA A 14 -0.72 -66.72 26.83
N LEU A 15 -1.90 -67.12 26.34
CA LEU A 15 -2.51 -68.48 26.35
C LEU A 15 -4.04 -68.44 26.53
N GLY A 16 -4.76 -69.27 25.76
CA GLY A 16 -6.14 -69.67 26.05
C GLY A 16 -7.01 -69.83 24.80
N GLY A 17 -7.33 -71.06 24.41
CA GLY A 17 -8.05 -71.38 23.18
C GLY A 17 -9.55 -71.69 23.34
N LEU A 18 -10.14 -71.95 22.17
CA LEU A 18 -11.38 -72.68 21.84
C LEU A 18 -12.75 -72.13 22.33
N ALA A 19 -13.60 -71.72 21.37
CA ALA A 19 -14.87 -72.40 21.07
C ALA A 19 -15.58 -71.74 19.87
N LEU A 20 -16.06 -72.58 18.95
CA LEU A 20 -16.88 -72.24 17.78
C LEU A 20 -18.23 -71.63 18.19
N LEU A 21 -18.71 -70.64 17.43
CA LEU A 21 -20.15 -70.41 17.25
C LEU A 21 -20.44 -69.90 15.83
N PHE A 22 -21.12 -70.74 15.03
CA PHE A 22 -21.70 -70.37 13.74
C PHE A 22 -22.91 -69.45 13.96
N MET A 23 -22.90 -68.25 13.38
CA MET A 23 -24.10 -67.42 13.22
C MET A 23 -24.29 -67.07 11.74
N LEU A 24 -25.44 -67.48 11.22
CA LEU A 24 -25.90 -67.30 9.85
C LEU A 24 -26.14 -65.82 9.55
N VAL A 25 -25.60 -65.36 8.41
CA VAL A 25 -25.82 -64.04 7.82
C VAL A 25 -27.19 -64.02 7.15
N ALA A 26 -28.11 -63.19 7.63
CA ALA A 26 -29.29 -62.77 6.90
C ALA A 26 -29.04 -61.36 6.32
N CYS A 27 -28.63 -61.29 5.06
CA CYS A 27 -28.60 -60.03 4.31
C CYS A 27 -30.03 -59.64 3.93
N GLY A 28 -30.62 -58.72 4.71
CA GLY A 28 -31.75 -57.94 4.24
C GLY A 28 -31.27 -56.97 3.17
N ALA A 29 -31.78 -57.12 1.94
CA ALA A 29 -31.55 -56.18 0.86
C ALA A 29 -32.32 -54.88 1.15
N ALA A 30 -31.66 -53.94 1.83
CA ALA A 30 -32.11 -52.55 1.87
C ALA A 30 -31.79 -51.93 0.52
N THR A 31 -32.84 -51.59 -0.24
CA THR A 31 -32.75 -50.76 -1.44
C THR A 31 -32.19 -49.38 -1.05
N PRO A 32 -31.06 -48.93 -1.62
CA PRO A 32 -30.64 -47.55 -1.42
C PRO A 32 -31.59 -46.66 -2.21
N SER A 33 -32.43 -45.90 -1.52
CA SER A 33 -33.14 -44.78 -2.14
C SER A 33 -32.09 -43.75 -2.57
N SER A 34 -31.84 -43.67 -3.87
CA SER A 34 -31.07 -42.60 -4.50
C SER A 34 -31.85 -41.28 -4.40
N GLY A 35 -31.82 -40.68 -3.21
CA GLY A 35 -32.18 -39.28 -3.06
C GLY A 35 -31.14 -38.45 -3.82
N ALA A 36 -31.47 -38.05 -5.05
CA ALA A 36 -30.68 -37.08 -5.78
C ALA A 36 -30.59 -35.81 -4.93
N ALA A 37 -29.38 -35.50 -4.45
CA ALA A 37 -29.11 -34.22 -3.81
C ALA A 37 -29.50 -33.11 -4.79
N PRO A 38 -30.17 -32.03 -4.35
CA PRO A 38 -30.52 -30.94 -5.24
C PRO A 38 -29.22 -30.40 -5.84
N ASN A 39 -29.16 -30.45 -7.16
CA ASN A 39 -28.03 -29.96 -7.95
C ASN A 39 -28.01 -28.43 -7.80
N ARG A 40 -27.39 -27.93 -6.72
CA ARG A 40 -27.06 -26.51 -6.60
C ARG A 40 -26.08 -26.23 -7.72
N THR A 41 -26.55 -25.62 -8.80
CA THR A 41 -25.68 -24.96 -9.78
C THR A 41 -24.75 -24.06 -8.99
N ALA A 42 -23.49 -24.44 -8.88
CA ALA A 42 -22.47 -23.63 -8.23
C ALA A 42 -22.48 -22.27 -8.93
N VAL A 43 -22.82 -21.21 -8.20
CA VAL A 43 -22.71 -19.85 -8.73
C VAL A 43 -21.23 -19.63 -8.97
N ALA A 44 -20.83 -19.41 -10.23
CA ALA A 44 -19.44 -19.21 -10.58
C ALA A 44 -18.88 -18.03 -9.78
N ALA A 45 -17.80 -18.27 -9.03
CA ALA A 45 -17.11 -17.21 -8.32
C ALA A 45 -16.38 -16.31 -9.33
N THR A 46 -16.43 -15.00 -9.11
CA THR A 46 -15.62 -14.02 -9.87
C THR A 46 -14.39 -13.66 -9.06
N PHE A 47 -13.24 -13.53 -9.72
CA PHE A 47 -11.98 -13.19 -9.09
C PHE A 47 -11.43 -11.86 -9.59
N ALA A 48 -10.71 -11.15 -8.73
CA ALA A 48 -9.90 -10.00 -9.10
C ALA A 48 -8.65 -9.94 -8.21
N SER A 49 -7.65 -9.20 -8.65
CA SER A 49 -6.43 -8.99 -7.87
C SER A 49 -6.06 -7.52 -7.82
N VAL A 50 -5.26 -7.18 -6.80
CA VAL A 50 -4.70 -5.86 -6.58
C VAL A 50 -3.22 -6.04 -6.27
N VAL A 51 -2.37 -5.20 -6.86
CA VAL A 51 -0.98 -5.04 -6.44
C VAL A 51 -0.85 -3.66 -5.82
N PHE A 52 -0.48 -3.62 -4.55
CA PHE A 52 -0.27 -2.36 -3.84
C PHE A 52 1.09 -1.78 -4.19
N LYS A 53 1.07 -0.48 -4.49
CA LYS A 53 2.26 0.35 -4.64
C LYS A 53 2.20 1.49 -3.62
N HIS A 54 3.37 2.02 -3.28
CA HIS A 54 3.46 3.25 -2.52
C HIS A 54 2.72 4.40 -3.24
N MET A 55 2.14 5.25 -2.41
CA MET A 55 1.39 6.46 -2.73
C MET A 55 1.70 7.44 -1.58
N PRO A 56 1.66 8.77 -1.79
CA PRO A 56 1.58 9.47 -3.08
C PRO A 56 2.86 9.34 -3.92
N THR A 57 2.74 9.60 -5.22
CA THR A 57 3.90 9.64 -6.14
C THR A 57 3.80 10.85 -7.06
N GLY A 58 4.91 11.19 -7.71
CA GLY A 58 4.91 12.34 -8.61
C GLY A 58 6.23 12.56 -9.33
N THR A 59 6.38 13.77 -9.84
CA THR A 59 7.59 14.23 -10.51
C THR A 59 7.91 15.67 -10.14
N ALA A 60 9.19 16.00 -10.16
CA ALA A 60 9.65 17.37 -10.14
C ALA A 60 10.54 17.66 -11.35
N GLN A 61 10.44 18.88 -11.87
CA GLN A 61 11.32 19.40 -12.91
C GLN A 61 11.97 20.68 -12.41
N LEU A 62 13.30 20.67 -12.36
CA LEU A 62 14.10 21.83 -12.02
C LEU A 62 14.72 22.38 -13.31
N ILE A 63 14.53 23.67 -13.57
CA ILE A 63 15.13 24.37 -14.70
C ILE A 63 15.90 25.56 -14.14
N TRP A 64 17.21 25.56 -14.35
CA TRP A 64 18.05 26.70 -13.99
C TRP A 64 18.43 27.51 -15.23
N THR A 65 18.30 28.83 -15.12
CA THR A 65 18.56 29.79 -16.20
C THR A 65 19.71 30.72 -15.78
N PRO A 66 20.88 30.66 -16.45
CA PRO A 66 22.05 31.46 -16.08
C PRO A 66 21.84 32.96 -16.24
N GLN A 67 21.08 33.39 -17.25
CA GLN A 67 20.96 34.81 -17.62
C GLN A 67 20.34 35.67 -16.52
N ASP A 68 19.48 35.10 -15.70
CA ASP A 68 18.75 35.79 -14.64
C ASP A 68 18.90 35.12 -13.26
N HIS A 69 19.85 34.18 -13.14
CA HIS A 69 20.11 33.39 -11.93
C HIS A 69 18.82 32.83 -11.32
N SER A 70 17.96 32.27 -12.18
CA SER A 70 16.65 31.75 -11.76
C SER A 70 16.59 30.23 -11.75
N LEU A 71 16.04 29.69 -10.67
CA LEU A 71 15.65 28.29 -10.55
C LEU A 71 14.13 28.18 -10.60
N THR A 72 13.60 27.59 -11.66
CA THR A 72 12.19 27.22 -11.78
C THR A 72 12.02 25.78 -11.32
N VAL A 73 11.10 25.55 -10.39
CA VAL A 73 10.77 24.21 -9.89
C VAL A 73 9.29 23.95 -10.16
N LYS A 74 9.01 22.90 -10.94
CA LYS A 74 7.65 22.41 -11.16
C LYS A 74 7.51 21.09 -10.43
N VAL A 75 6.41 20.91 -9.71
CA VAL A 75 6.10 19.66 -9.01
C VAL A 75 4.70 19.24 -9.41
N SER A 76 4.51 17.95 -9.67
CA SER A 76 3.21 17.33 -9.93
C SER A 76 3.11 16.05 -9.12
N MET A 77 2.05 15.93 -8.32
CA MET A 77 1.77 14.80 -7.45
C MET A 77 0.41 14.21 -7.78
N GLN A 78 0.26 12.92 -7.51
CA GLN A 78 -1.00 12.19 -7.53
C GLN A 78 -1.12 11.28 -6.30
N GLY A 79 -2.34 10.89 -5.97
CA GLY A 79 -2.63 10.00 -4.85
C GLY A 79 -2.50 10.66 -3.48
N LEU A 80 -2.52 11.99 -3.44
CA LEU A 80 -2.71 12.74 -2.20
C LEU A 80 -4.18 12.60 -1.75
N VAL A 81 -4.44 12.74 -0.45
CA VAL A 81 -5.83 12.80 0.02
C VAL A 81 -6.54 14.00 -0.62
N PRO A 82 -7.72 13.82 -1.22
CA PRO A 82 -8.45 14.94 -1.81
C PRO A 82 -8.72 16.08 -0.82
N GLY A 83 -8.49 17.32 -1.26
CA GLY A 83 -8.76 18.54 -0.47
C GLY A 83 -7.71 18.89 0.61
N THR A 84 -6.67 18.08 0.80
CA THR A 84 -5.59 18.39 1.75
C THR A 84 -4.52 19.30 1.15
N SER A 85 -3.63 19.79 2.00
CA SER A 85 -2.50 20.63 1.59
C SER A 85 -1.19 20.05 2.13
N HIS A 86 -0.15 20.06 1.31
CA HIS A 86 1.13 19.41 1.58
C HIS A 86 2.30 20.38 1.35
N PRO A 87 3.12 20.66 2.38
CA PRO A 87 4.36 21.41 2.21
C PRO A 87 5.35 20.62 1.35
N ALA A 88 6.14 21.31 0.54
CA ALA A 88 7.21 20.71 -0.24
C ALA A 88 8.46 21.58 -0.18
N HIS A 89 9.62 20.93 -0.21
CA HIS A 89 10.90 21.62 -0.05
C HIS A 89 11.97 20.96 -0.92
N ILE A 90 12.93 21.77 -1.38
CA ILE A 90 14.25 21.26 -1.75
C ILE A 90 15.16 21.43 -0.54
N HIS A 91 15.87 20.37 -0.19
CA HIS A 91 16.81 20.31 0.94
C HIS A 91 18.23 19.99 0.47
N LYS A 92 19.22 20.28 1.31
CA LYS A 92 20.57 19.69 1.19
C LYS A 92 20.54 18.22 1.59
N GLY A 93 21.45 17.42 1.04
CA GLY A 93 21.62 16.00 1.39
C GLY A 93 20.96 15.06 0.38
N SER A 94 20.37 13.98 0.90
CA SER A 94 19.59 12.99 0.13
C SER A 94 18.34 12.59 0.92
N CYS A 95 17.42 11.85 0.29
CA CYS A 95 16.26 11.27 0.96
C CYS A 95 16.65 10.45 2.20
N GLN A 96 17.76 9.72 2.15
CA GLN A 96 18.25 8.90 3.27
C GLN A 96 19.01 9.73 4.33
N HIS A 97 19.52 10.90 3.96
CA HIS A 97 20.34 11.76 4.82
C HIS A 97 19.84 13.21 4.72
N PRO A 98 18.70 13.51 5.37
CA PRO A 98 18.05 14.81 5.25
C PRO A 98 18.92 15.92 5.85
N GLY A 99 19.09 17.01 5.11
CA GLY A 99 19.73 18.24 5.56
C GLY A 99 18.76 19.43 5.63
N PRO A 100 19.28 20.65 5.83
CA PRO A 100 18.45 21.86 5.93
C PRO A 100 17.73 22.19 4.63
N VAL A 101 16.60 22.90 4.75
CA VAL A 101 15.84 23.46 3.62
C VAL A 101 16.72 24.44 2.84
N VAL A 102 16.70 24.33 1.51
CA VAL A 102 17.32 25.27 0.57
C VAL A 102 16.24 26.14 -0.08
N TYR A 103 15.18 25.51 -0.60
CA TYR A 103 14.10 26.20 -1.27
C TYR A 103 12.73 25.76 -0.72
N PRO A 104 12.01 26.63 0.00
CA PRO A 104 10.64 26.39 0.36
C PRO A 104 9.71 26.62 -0.82
N LEU A 105 8.93 25.60 -1.18
CA LEU A 105 7.98 25.67 -2.28
C LEU A 105 6.60 26.13 -1.79
N PRO A 106 5.74 26.68 -2.67
CA PRO A 106 4.33 26.84 -2.38
C PRO A 106 3.68 25.51 -1.98
N MET A 107 2.61 25.59 -1.21
CA MET A 107 1.83 24.42 -0.80
C MET A 107 1.24 23.69 -2.02
N LEU A 108 1.48 22.39 -2.11
CA LEU A 108 0.69 21.50 -2.98
C LEU A 108 -0.71 21.40 -2.39
N ARG A 109 -1.74 21.65 -3.18
CA ARG A 109 -3.14 21.48 -2.79
C ARG A 109 -3.76 20.38 -3.65
N ALA A 110 -4.19 19.31 -3.00
CA ALA A 110 -4.83 18.20 -3.69
C ALA A 110 -6.23 18.60 -4.14
N ASP A 111 -6.53 18.38 -5.42
CA ASP A 111 -7.88 18.50 -5.97
C ASP A 111 -8.78 17.34 -5.51
N GLU A 112 -10.00 17.30 -6.03
CA GLU A 112 -10.99 16.25 -5.71
C GLU A 112 -10.58 14.84 -6.16
N HIS A 113 -9.57 14.73 -7.02
CA HIS A 113 -9.01 13.48 -7.54
C HIS A 113 -7.66 13.11 -6.93
N GLY A 114 -7.19 13.87 -5.93
CA GLY A 114 -5.92 13.64 -5.26
C GLY A 114 -4.70 14.09 -6.07
N GLN A 115 -4.89 14.95 -7.06
CA GLN A 115 -3.80 15.51 -7.88
C GLN A 115 -3.44 16.91 -7.39
N ALA A 116 -2.15 17.26 -7.45
CA ALA A 116 -1.67 18.58 -7.11
C ALA A 116 -0.51 18.98 -8.02
N SER A 117 -0.45 20.25 -8.41
CA SER A 117 0.72 20.79 -9.10
C SER A 117 1.05 22.20 -8.67
N ILE A 118 2.34 22.53 -8.69
CA ILE A 118 2.85 23.87 -8.40
C ILE A 118 3.98 24.23 -9.36
N THR A 119 4.20 25.53 -9.54
CA THR A 119 5.41 26.08 -10.15
C THR A 119 5.93 27.19 -9.25
N ALA A 120 7.20 27.12 -8.88
CA ALA A 120 7.91 28.12 -8.11
C ALA A 120 9.10 28.66 -8.92
N VAL A 121 9.40 29.95 -8.76
CA VAL A 121 10.57 30.58 -9.36
C VAL A 121 11.37 31.25 -8.26
N PHE A 122 12.59 30.78 -8.05
CA PHE A 122 13.55 31.38 -7.12
C PHE A 122 14.56 32.20 -7.91
N LYS A 123 14.96 33.36 -7.37
CA LYS A 123 15.98 34.24 -7.95
C LYS A 123 17.23 34.20 -7.07
N GLY A 124 18.40 34.46 -7.67
CA GLY A 124 19.67 34.54 -6.96
C GLY A 124 20.40 33.21 -6.81
N GLU A 125 19.99 32.15 -7.52
CA GLU A 125 20.77 30.91 -7.61
C GLU A 125 21.92 31.12 -8.61
N SER A 126 23.13 31.33 -8.10
CA SER A 126 24.32 31.65 -8.92
C SER A 126 25.03 30.42 -9.46
N GLU A 127 24.96 29.30 -8.76
CA GLU A 127 25.76 28.11 -9.05
C GLU A 127 25.01 27.10 -9.93
N GLY A 128 23.68 27.23 -9.98
CA GLY A 128 22.83 26.30 -10.72
C GLY A 128 22.53 25.02 -9.94
N ILE A 129 21.97 24.03 -10.63
CA ILE A 129 21.59 22.76 -10.04
C ILE A 129 22.87 21.94 -9.79
N PRO A 130 23.20 21.59 -8.54
CA PRO A 130 24.42 20.84 -8.22
C PRO A 130 24.34 19.42 -8.75
N ALA A 131 25.50 18.78 -8.93
CA ALA A 131 25.54 17.40 -9.44
C ALA A 131 24.78 16.41 -8.54
N THR A 132 24.93 16.59 -7.23
CA THR A 132 24.33 15.82 -6.15
C THR A 132 24.16 16.71 -4.92
N GLY A 133 23.59 16.17 -3.85
CA GLY A 133 23.53 16.83 -2.55
C GLY A 133 22.33 17.76 -2.39
N TRP A 134 21.37 17.68 -3.31
CA TRP A 134 20.01 18.15 -3.11
C TRP A 134 19.03 16.97 -3.23
N TYR A 135 17.93 17.06 -2.50
CA TYR A 135 16.74 16.24 -2.72
C TYR A 135 15.49 17.11 -2.58
N ILE A 136 14.39 16.63 -3.14
CA ILE A 136 13.08 17.24 -2.99
C ILE A 136 12.17 16.26 -2.27
N ASN A 137 11.33 16.77 -1.37
CA ASN A 137 10.33 15.98 -0.70
C ASN A 137 8.99 16.71 -0.57
N VAL A 138 7.97 15.92 -0.27
CA VAL A 138 6.61 16.36 0.07
C VAL A 138 6.30 15.84 1.47
N HIS A 139 5.82 16.73 2.34
CA HIS A 139 5.45 16.40 3.71
C HIS A 139 3.98 16.05 3.83
N ASN A 140 3.63 15.33 4.89
CA ASN A 140 2.24 15.02 5.21
C ASN A 140 1.41 16.30 5.40
N GLY A 141 1.94 17.35 6.04
CA GLY A 141 1.23 18.64 6.19
C GLY A 141 0.12 18.62 7.26
N PRO A 142 -0.71 19.68 7.36
CA PRO A 142 -0.82 20.79 6.41
C PRO A 142 0.21 21.89 6.63
N THR A 143 0.84 21.95 7.81
CA THR A 143 1.75 23.04 8.18
C THR A 143 3.19 22.60 8.44
N ALA A 144 3.47 21.28 8.47
CA ALA A 144 4.78 20.73 8.83
C ALA A 144 5.31 21.26 10.19
N VAL A 145 4.44 21.27 11.22
CA VAL A 145 4.80 21.73 12.57
C VAL A 145 4.95 20.57 13.55
N THR A 146 4.04 19.60 13.50
CA THR A 146 4.12 18.42 14.38
C THR A 146 4.91 17.29 13.72
N ALA A 147 5.38 16.31 14.52
CA ALA A 147 6.10 15.13 14.03
C ALA A 147 5.36 14.40 12.88
N ALA A 148 4.04 14.27 12.98
CA ALA A 148 3.22 13.65 11.94
C ALA A 148 3.14 14.51 10.67
N GLN A 149 3.13 15.84 10.81
CA GLN A 149 3.03 16.77 9.68
C GLN A 149 4.37 16.96 8.96
N ILE A 150 5.49 16.86 9.68
CA ILE A 150 6.85 16.94 9.10
C ILE A 150 7.28 15.62 8.47
N GLN A 151 6.55 14.52 8.69
CA GLN A 151 6.86 13.26 8.05
C GLN A 151 6.85 13.46 6.53
N SER A 152 7.93 13.03 5.89
CA SER A 152 8.02 12.99 4.45
C SER A 152 7.20 11.81 3.94
N ILE A 153 6.32 12.08 2.97
CA ILE A 153 5.41 11.11 2.36
C ILE A 153 5.78 10.82 0.91
N SER A 154 6.71 11.59 0.34
CA SER A 154 7.29 11.30 -0.96
C SER A 154 8.62 12.02 -1.10
N CYS A 155 9.62 11.36 -1.69
CA CYS A 155 10.96 11.91 -1.84
C CYS A 155 11.59 11.55 -3.19
N GLY A 156 12.55 12.38 -3.62
CA GLY A 156 13.40 12.12 -4.78
C GLY A 156 14.72 12.87 -4.71
N ASP A 157 15.82 12.13 -4.86
CA ASP A 157 17.17 12.71 -4.94
C ASP A 157 17.35 13.45 -6.27
N ILE A 158 17.89 14.67 -6.19
CA ILE A 158 18.19 15.48 -7.37
C ILE A 158 19.58 15.08 -7.89
N SER A 159 19.61 14.46 -9.06
CA SER A 159 20.84 14.09 -9.76
C SER A 159 21.00 14.90 -11.04
N ASN A 160 22.08 15.67 -11.12
CA ASN A 160 22.49 16.39 -12.32
C ASN A 160 23.87 15.90 -12.77
N PRO A 161 23.98 14.80 -13.53
CA PRO A 161 25.28 14.23 -13.89
C PRO A 161 26.17 15.19 -14.71
N ALA A 162 25.58 16.18 -15.39
CA ALA A 162 26.33 17.23 -16.09
C ALA A 162 26.95 18.27 -15.14
N GLY A 163 26.56 18.27 -13.87
CA GLY A 163 27.00 19.22 -12.85
C GLY A 163 26.46 20.63 -13.01
N SER A 164 26.80 21.48 -12.04
CA SER A 164 26.56 22.93 -12.10
C SER A 164 27.29 23.55 -13.30
N SER A 165 26.62 24.44 -14.02
CA SER A 165 27.24 25.23 -15.09
C SER A 165 26.71 26.65 -15.04
N PRO A 166 27.54 27.66 -14.75
CA PRO A 166 27.08 29.04 -14.62
C PRO A 166 26.72 29.69 -15.97
N LYS A 167 26.90 28.97 -17.09
CA LYS A 167 26.80 29.51 -18.46
C LYS A 167 25.73 28.86 -19.32
N SER A 168 25.26 27.67 -18.96
CA SER A 168 24.28 26.92 -19.76
C SER A 168 23.01 26.69 -18.97
N ARG A 169 21.86 26.79 -19.64
CA ARG A 169 20.58 26.35 -19.06
C ARG A 169 20.69 24.88 -18.65
N GLN A 170 20.17 24.56 -17.48
CA GLN A 170 20.12 23.20 -16.95
C GLN A 170 18.66 22.77 -16.79
N GLN A 171 18.41 21.48 -16.96
CA GLN A 171 17.10 20.88 -16.71
C GLN A 171 17.30 19.49 -16.12
N VAL A 172 16.67 19.25 -14.96
CA VAL A 172 16.69 17.97 -14.25
C VAL A 172 15.27 17.53 -13.98
N ASN A 173 14.96 16.28 -14.26
CA ASN A 173 13.70 15.65 -13.89
C ASN A 173 13.96 14.67 -12.74
N VAL A 174 13.08 14.67 -11.75
CA VAL A 174 13.17 13.86 -10.54
C VAL A 174 11.86 13.11 -10.40
N ALA A 175 11.94 11.80 -10.15
CA ALA A 175 10.78 11.02 -9.74
C ALA A 175 10.60 11.15 -8.23
N LEU A 176 9.38 11.38 -7.78
CA LEU A 176 8.98 11.42 -6.37
C LEU A 176 8.22 10.13 -6.06
N GLY A 177 8.68 9.39 -5.05
CA GLY A 177 8.06 8.13 -4.64
C GLY A 177 8.45 7.77 -3.21
N GLU A 178 8.71 6.49 -2.98
CA GLU A 178 8.96 5.92 -1.65
C GLU A 178 9.99 6.72 -0.83
N ASP A 179 9.81 6.68 0.48
CA ASP A 179 10.71 7.29 1.46
C ASP A 179 11.15 6.24 2.50
N ILE A 180 12.22 6.54 3.23
CA ILE A 180 12.68 5.77 4.39
C ILE A 180 11.79 5.98 5.62
N ALA A 181 10.89 6.97 5.60
CA ALA A 181 9.94 7.20 6.67
C ALA A 181 9.00 5.99 6.89
N PRO A 182 8.52 5.75 8.12
CA PRO A 182 7.60 4.64 8.38
C PRO A 182 6.38 4.66 7.46
N ASN A 183 5.96 3.48 7.00
CA ASN A 183 4.86 3.26 6.06
C ASN A 183 5.11 3.71 4.61
N GLN A 184 6.26 4.32 4.28
CA GLN A 184 6.49 4.87 2.94
C GLN A 184 7.13 3.87 1.95
N ALA A 185 7.32 2.62 2.35
CA ALA A 185 7.92 1.55 1.53
C ALA A 185 7.01 0.30 1.48
N ILE A 186 5.70 0.51 1.45
CA ILE A 186 4.71 -0.58 1.48
C ILE A 186 4.67 -1.29 0.14
N LYS A 187 4.54 -2.62 0.24
CA LYS A 187 4.30 -3.51 -0.90
C LYS A 187 3.39 -4.65 -0.47
N GLY A 188 2.66 -5.18 -1.43
CA GLY A 188 1.84 -6.36 -1.22
C GLY A 188 0.77 -6.51 -2.28
N GLN A 189 -0.20 -7.36 -1.98
CA GLN A 189 -1.28 -7.68 -2.90
C GLN A 189 -2.58 -7.97 -2.15
N ALA A 190 -3.70 -7.90 -2.87
CA ALA A 190 -4.95 -8.48 -2.44
C ALA A 190 -5.57 -9.37 -3.52
N GLN A 191 -6.27 -10.41 -3.08
CA GLN A 191 -7.09 -11.29 -3.90
C GLN A 191 -8.55 -11.11 -3.50
N LEU A 192 -9.40 -10.84 -4.47
CA LEU A 192 -10.82 -10.62 -4.30
C LEU A 192 -11.57 -11.81 -4.90
N ARG A 193 -12.52 -12.36 -4.16
CA ARG A 193 -13.44 -13.42 -4.61
C ARG A 193 -14.87 -13.00 -4.32
N LEU A 194 -15.70 -12.93 -5.35
CA LEU A 194 -17.14 -12.68 -5.22
C LEU A 194 -17.92 -13.96 -5.44
N GLU A 195 -18.71 -14.37 -4.45
CA GLU A 195 -19.58 -15.55 -4.52
C GLU A 195 -20.90 -15.26 -3.81
N GLU A 196 -22.03 -15.57 -4.46
CA GLU A 196 -23.39 -15.38 -3.90
C GLU A 196 -23.65 -13.99 -3.26
N ARG A 197 -23.02 -12.94 -3.80
CA ARG A 197 -23.02 -11.53 -3.32
C ARG A 197 -22.17 -11.21 -2.10
N THR A 198 -21.27 -12.10 -1.70
CA THR A 198 -20.26 -11.83 -0.69
C THR A 198 -18.91 -11.69 -1.36
N LEU A 199 -18.31 -10.51 -1.23
CA LEU A 199 -16.94 -10.23 -1.66
C LEU A 199 -16.00 -10.54 -0.50
N THR A 200 -15.16 -11.55 -0.66
CA THR A 200 -14.05 -11.85 0.25
C THR A 200 -12.78 -11.21 -0.30
N ILE A 201 -12.07 -10.46 0.53
CA ILE A 201 -10.80 -9.83 0.20
C ILE A 201 -9.74 -10.44 1.12
N HIS A 202 -8.75 -11.12 0.54
CA HIS A 202 -7.55 -11.55 1.23
C HIS A 202 -6.43 -10.59 0.89
N VAL A 203 -5.86 -9.91 1.89
CA VAL A 203 -4.79 -8.93 1.72
C VAL A 203 -3.55 -9.39 2.47
N SER A 204 -2.40 -9.22 1.84
CA SER A 204 -1.09 -9.49 2.42
C SER A 204 -0.14 -8.35 2.04
N VAL A 205 0.31 -7.59 3.02
CA VAL A 205 1.18 -6.41 2.85
C VAL A 205 2.32 -6.41 3.86
N SER A 206 3.40 -5.72 3.49
CA SER A 206 4.60 -5.51 4.33
C SER A 206 5.10 -4.09 4.16
N GLY A 207 5.98 -3.64 5.06
CA GLY A 207 6.52 -2.28 5.07
C GLY A 207 5.69 -1.29 5.89
N LEU A 208 4.75 -1.79 6.70
CA LEU A 208 3.99 -1.01 7.67
C LEU A 208 4.83 -0.72 8.91
N ALA A 209 4.47 0.32 9.66
CA ALA A 209 5.01 0.55 10.99
C ALA A 209 4.66 -0.64 11.90
N PRO A 210 5.61 -1.18 12.69
CA PRO A 210 5.34 -2.28 13.61
C PRO A 210 4.19 -1.99 14.59
N ASP A 211 3.39 -3.01 14.90
CA ASP A 211 2.32 -2.98 15.89
C ASP A 211 1.29 -1.84 15.71
N SER A 212 1.08 -1.42 14.46
CA SER A 212 0.21 -0.30 14.10
C SER A 212 -1.11 -0.77 13.48
N THR A 213 -2.03 0.18 13.25
CA THR A 213 -3.34 -0.08 12.63
C THR A 213 -3.66 0.98 11.60
N HIS A 214 -4.14 0.53 10.44
CA HIS A 214 -4.28 1.32 9.22
C HIS A 214 -5.70 1.21 8.66
N ASP A 215 -6.34 2.35 8.37
CA ASP A 215 -7.64 2.32 7.70
C ASP A 215 -7.50 1.77 6.29
N PHE A 216 -8.42 0.88 5.94
CA PHE A 216 -8.44 0.17 4.66
C PHE A 216 -9.78 0.39 3.98
N GLN A 217 -9.76 0.86 2.74
CA GLN A 217 -10.98 1.32 2.07
C GLN A 217 -11.02 0.85 0.62
N LEU A 218 -12.24 0.60 0.14
CA LEU A 218 -12.55 0.35 -1.28
C LEU A 218 -13.26 1.56 -1.84
N HIS A 219 -12.74 2.10 -2.95
CA HIS A 219 -13.23 3.31 -3.60
C HIS A 219 -13.62 3.04 -5.06
N ALA A 220 -14.44 3.94 -5.61
CA ALA A 220 -14.66 4.05 -7.05
C ALA A 220 -13.62 4.97 -7.68
N GLY A 221 -13.10 4.64 -8.85
CA GLY A 221 -12.07 5.39 -9.56
C GLY A 221 -10.81 4.55 -9.78
N SER A 222 -9.65 5.18 -9.64
CA SER A 222 -8.33 4.53 -9.74
C SER A 222 -7.31 5.24 -8.86
N CYS A 223 -6.14 4.64 -8.67
CA CYS A 223 -5.02 5.26 -7.95
C CYS A 223 -4.53 6.58 -8.58
N SER A 224 -4.74 6.80 -9.88
CA SER A 224 -4.37 8.04 -10.58
C SER A 224 -5.50 9.07 -10.66
N SER A 225 -6.73 8.67 -10.35
CA SER A 225 -7.91 9.53 -10.36
C SER A 225 -8.83 9.04 -9.25
N MET A 226 -8.58 9.55 -8.04
CA MET A 226 -9.31 9.14 -6.85
C MET A 226 -10.78 9.53 -6.94
N GLY A 227 -11.62 8.71 -6.32
CA GLY A 227 -13.05 8.95 -6.28
C GLY A 227 -13.67 8.48 -4.97
N GLN A 228 -15.01 8.47 -4.95
CA GLN A 228 -15.76 8.32 -3.71
C GLN A 228 -15.51 6.97 -3.02
N LEU A 229 -15.56 7.01 -1.69
CA LEU A 229 -15.58 5.83 -0.84
C LEU A 229 -16.80 4.97 -1.17
N LEU A 230 -16.58 3.67 -1.41
CA LEU A 230 -17.65 2.68 -1.57
C LEU A 230 -17.87 1.91 -0.26
N TYR A 231 -16.77 1.44 0.33
CA TYR A 231 -16.82 0.63 1.54
C TYR A 231 -15.65 0.97 2.46
N ASN A 232 -15.97 1.30 3.71
CA ASN A 232 -14.99 1.34 4.78
C ASN A 232 -14.78 -0.09 5.28
N LEU A 233 -13.59 -0.65 5.06
CA LEU A 233 -13.29 -2.03 5.40
C LEU A 233 -12.76 -2.11 6.84
N GLN A 234 -12.65 -3.32 7.36
CA GLN A 234 -11.99 -3.50 8.65
C GLN A 234 -10.52 -3.04 8.55
N PRO A 235 -10.02 -2.20 9.48
CA PRO A 235 -8.64 -1.76 9.47
C PRO A 235 -7.64 -2.92 9.49
N LEU A 236 -6.52 -2.74 8.81
CA LEU A 236 -5.42 -3.72 8.83
C LEU A 236 -4.54 -3.47 10.04
N LYS A 237 -4.19 -4.53 10.74
CA LYS A 237 -3.27 -4.48 11.89
C LYS A 237 -1.92 -5.06 11.49
N ALA A 238 -0.88 -4.25 11.57
CA ALA A 238 0.49 -4.70 11.38
C ALA A 238 0.97 -5.46 12.62
N ASN A 239 1.71 -6.54 12.41
CA ASN A 239 2.43 -7.25 13.47
C ASN A 239 3.75 -6.52 13.82
N ALA A 240 4.53 -7.06 14.75
CA ALA A 240 5.83 -6.52 15.16
C ALA A 240 6.89 -6.46 14.03
N ARG A 241 6.65 -7.10 12.89
CA ARG A 241 7.52 -7.05 11.69
C ARG A 241 7.03 -6.05 10.65
N GLY A 242 5.92 -5.35 10.89
CA GLY A 242 5.34 -4.45 9.90
C GLY A 242 4.61 -5.18 8.77
N GLU A 243 4.13 -6.41 9.04
CA GLU A 243 3.35 -7.21 8.09
C GLU A 243 1.89 -7.27 8.53
N ALA A 244 0.97 -7.22 7.58
CA ALA A 244 -0.44 -7.47 7.82
C ALA A 244 -0.97 -8.51 6.82
N ASP A 245 -1.62 -9.54 7.34
CA ASP A 245 -2.35 -10.56 6.57
C ASP A 245 -3.77 -10.66 7.13
N ALA A 246 -4.77 -10.44 6.29
CA ALA A 246 -6.16 -10.39 6.72
C ALA A 246 -7.12 -10.93 5.67
N SER A 247 -8.23 -11.49 6.14
CA SER A 247 -9.38 -11.85 5.32
C SER A 247 -10.60 -11.09 5.82
N LEU A 248 -11.28 -10.38 4.92
CA LEU A 248 -12.44 -9.55 5.23
C LEU A 248 -13.56 -9.77 4.21
N THR A 249 -14.79 -9.54 4.63
CA THR A 249 -15.98 -9.81 3.81
C THR A 249 -16.89 -8.59 3.71
N VAL A 250 -17.39 -8.34 2.50
CA VAL A 250 -18.40 -7.31 2.21
C VAL A 250 -19.60 -7.99 1.58
N LYS A 251 -20.79 -7.77 2.16
CA LYS A 251 -22.04 -8.35 1.67
C LYS A 251 -22.77 -7.41 0.71
N GLY A 252 -23.61 -7.99 -0.15
CA GLY A 252 -24.48 -7.23 -1.05
C GLY A 252 -23.80 -6.76 -2.33
N ILE A 253 -22.60 -7.26 -2.63
CA ILE A 253 -21.88 -6.92 -3.86
C ILE A 253 -22.52 -7.65 -5.04
N LYS A 254 -22.94 -6.92 -6.07
CA LYS A 254 -23.61 -7.51 -7.24
C LYS A 254 -22.63 -8.13 -8.22
N ALA A 255 -21.54 -7.42 -8.50
CA ALA A 255 -20.48 -7.81 -9.42
C ALA A 255 -19.20 -7.05 -9.05
N ILE A 256 -18.04 -7.61 -9.40
CA ILE A 256 -16.79 -6.85 -9.46
C ILE A 256 -16.77 -6.19 -10.84
N PRO A 257 -16.65 -4.85 -10.96
CA PRO A 257 -16.65 -4.20 -12.25
C PRO A 257 -15.35 -4.50 -13.03
N ALA A 258 -15.41 -4.38 -14.36
CA ALA A 258 -14.25 -4.56 -15.24
C ALA A 258 -13.08 -3.61 -14.90
N SER A 259 -13.42 -2.41 -14.40
CA SER A 259 -12.50 -1.38 -13.96
C SER A 259 -13.23 -0.42 -13.01
N GLY A 260 -12.51 0.57 -12.47
CA GLY A 260 -13.11 1.66 -11.71
C GLY A 260 -13.26 1.38 -10.22
N TRP A 261 -12.58 0.36 -9.70
CA TRP A 261 -12.41 0.12 -8.26
C TRP A 261 -10.92 0.15 -7.91
N TYR A 262 -10.60 0.67 -6.74
CA TYR A 262 -9.24 0.62 -6.18
C TYR A 262 -9.29 0.51 -4.66
N LEU A 263 -8.27 -0.13 -4.08
CA LEU A 263 -8.08 -0.25 -2.64
C LEU A 263 -7.02 0.75 -2.19
N VAL A 264 -7.26 1.39 -1.05
CA VAL A 264 -6.30 2.29 -0.39
C VAL A 264 -6.08 1.90 1.06
N LEU A 265 -4.84 2.11 1.50
CA LEU A 265 -4.44 1.99 2.88
C LEU A 265 -3.94 3.35 3.37
N TYR A 266 -4.42 3.79 4.54
CA TYR A 266 -4.03 5.05 5.16
C TYR A 266 -3.02 4.83 6.28
N GLN A 267 -2.17 5.83 6.53
CA GLN A 267 -1.11 5.79 7.55
C GLN A 267 -1.62 5.44 8.95
N ALA A 268 -2.80 5.92 9.32
CA ALA A 268 -3.39 5.69 10.63
C ALA A 268 -4.88 5.35 10.50
N SER A 269 -5.42 4.75 11.56
CA SER A 269 -6.85 4.49 11.68
C SER A 269 -7.59 5.60 12.41
N GLY A 270 -8.80 5.93 11.95
CA GLY A 270 -9.66 6.93 12.58
C GLY A 270 -9.11 8.35 12.53
N ALA A 271 -8.13 8.62 11.68
CA ALA A 271 -7.57 9.96 11.50
C ALA A 271 -8.60 10.87 10.83
N SER A 272 -8.84 12.06 11.40
CA SER A 272 -9.67 13.08 10.76
C SER A 272 -8.95 13.64 9.53
N VAL A 273 -9.72 14.20 8.58
CA VAL A 273 -9.18 14.93 7.41
C VAL A 273 -8.23 16.06 7.85
N GLU A 274 -8.46 16.62 9.04
CA GLU A 274 -7.63 17.68 9.66
C GLU A 274 -6.23 17.19 10.08
N ALA A 275 -6.05 15.88 10.28
CA ALA A 275 -4.76 15.30 10.62
C ALA A 275 -3.83 15.13 9.40
N ASN A 276 -4.33 15.35 8.17
CA ASN A 276 -3.75 14.88 6.92
C ASN A 276 -3.40 13.38 7.02
N SER A 277 -4.34 12.51 6.65
CA SER A 277 -4.13 11.07 6.71
C SER A 277 -3.43 10.59 5.44
N ASP A 278 -2.11 10.50 5.44
CA ASP A 278 -1.34 10.03 4.30
C ASP A 278 -1.87 8.69 3.74
N ILE A 279 -2.03 8.60 2.41
CA ILE A 279 -2.40 7.36 1.72
C ILE A 279 -1.10 6.66 1.40
N ILE A 280 -0.76 5.65 2.19
CA ILE A 280 0.54 4.98 2.18
C ILE A 280 0.64 3.89 1.11
N ALA A 281 -0.51 3.37 0.65
CA ALA A 281 -0.56 2.40 -0.43
C ALA A 281 -1.86 2.49 -1.23
N CYS A 282 -1.75 2.25 -2.53
CA CYS A 282 -2.89 2.17 -3.44
C CYS A 282 -2.71 1.02 -4.43
N GLY A 283 -3.82 0.37 -4.82
CA GLY A 283 -3.82 -0.54 -5.95
C GLY A 283 -5.17 -0.65 -6.64
N ASP A 284 -5.16 -0.57 -7.96
CA ASP A 284 -6.36 -0.74 -8.79
C ASP A 284 -6.81 -2.21 -8.78
N VAL A 285 -8.12 -2.43 -8.72
CA VAL A 285 -8.74 -3.75 -8.80
C VAL A 285 -8.80 -4.19 -10.26
N VAL A 286 -8.10 -5.28 -10.56
CA VAL A 286 -8.03 -5.88 -11.90
C VAL A 286 -8.72 -7.24 -11.88
N PRO A 287 -9.89 -7.41 -12.53
CA PRO A 287 -10.56 -8.70 -12.65
C PRO A 287 -9.69 -9.75 -13.33
N ALA A 288 -9.79 -10.99 -12.86
CA ALA A 288 -9.24 -12.13 -13.56
C ALA A 288 -10.08 -12.35 -14.83
N ILE A 289 -9.42 -12.33 -15.99
CA ILE A 289 -10.03 -12.64 -17.30
C ILE A 289 -10.23 -14.15 -17.41
#